data_AF-A0A4V4HFW4-F1
#
_entry.id   AF-A0A4V4HFW4-F1
#
_cell.length_a   1.000
_cell.length_b   1.000
_cell.length_c   1.000
_cell.angle_alpha   90.00
_cell.angle_beta   90.00
_cell.angle_gamma   90.00
#
_symmetry.space_group_name_H-M   'P 1'
#
loop_
_entity.id
_entity.type
_entity.pdbx_description
1 polymer ?
#
loop_
_entity_poly.entity_id
_entity_poly.type
_entity_poly.pdbx_seq_one_letter_code
_entity_poly.pdbx_strand_id
1 'polypeptide(L)'
;IIPSWDGEGETLIDYIITMNEIAEKSEQLSQGLAVWAPSKWSAKAKDWWEALSPASRQFLRQDWNKLLLGIRDFFMNTEWKAHRKMEFEDMTFRQKGHSLESPVQYIQRRKRYAIILYNASENEGSTLITIILYNIPSSWKATLNPRTCPTVDQLVDRAMEQEEALI
;
A
#
# COMPACT_ATOMS: atom_id res chain seq x y z
N ILE A 1 -6.25 -11.44 14.61
CA ILE A 1 -4.80 -11.79 14.53
C ILE A 1 -4.07 -10.49 14.26
N ILE A 2 -3.00 -10.18 15.01
CA ILE A 2 -2.19 -8.97 14.79
C ILE A 2 -1.00 -9.37 13.91
N PRO A 3 -0.79 -8.73 12.74
CA PRO A 3 0.32 -9.04 11.86
C PRO A 3 1.68 -8.84 12.54
N SER A 4 2.64 -9.71 12.24
CA SER A 4 4.04 -9.55 12.61
C SER A 4 4.80 -8.78 11.55
N TRP A 5 5.85 -8.06 11.95
CA TRP A 5 6.73 -7.34 11.03
C TRP A 5 8.13 -7.20 11.62
N ASP A 6 9.14 -7.30 10.78
CA ASP A 6 10.56 -7.28 11.13
C ASP A 6 11.23 -5.91 10.88
N GLY A 7 10.51 -4.98 10.26
CA GLY A 7 11.06 -3.67 9.87
C GLY A 7 11.70 -3.68 8.49
N GLU A 8 11.58 -4.77 7.73
CA GLU A 8 12.12 -4.87 6.38
C GLU A 8 11.33 -3.96 5.42
N GLY A 9 12.07 -3.29 4.54
CA GLY A 9 11.51 -2.30 3.64
C GLY A 9 10.61 -2.92 2.58
N GLU A 10 10.95 -4.11 2.10
CA GLU A 10 10.19 -4.78 1.03
C GLU A 10 8.80 -5.22 1.47
N THR A 11 8.67 -5.63 2.74
CA THR A 11 7.42 -6.11 3.33
C THR A 11 6.55 -5.00 3.92
N LEU A 12 7.07 -3.76 3.96
CA LEU A 12 6.39 -2.62 4.59
C LEU A 12 5.05 -2.26 3.93
N ILE A 13 4.96 -2.31 2.60
CA ILE A 13 3.72 -2.00 1.88
C ILE A 13 2.62 -3.00 2.26
N ASP A 14 2.95 -4.30 2.22
CA ASP A 14 2.02 -5.37 2.60
C ASP A 14 1.58 -5.26 4.06
N TYR A 15 2.51 -4.95 4.96
CA TYR A 15 2.23 -4.75 6.38
C TYR A 15 1.27 -3.56 6.61
N ILE A 16 1.54 -2.39 6.02
CA ILE A 16 0.67 -1.21 6.17
C ILE A 16 -0.75 -1.50 5.65
N ILE A 17 -0.88 -2.14 4.49
CA ILE A 17 -2.20 -2.45 3.90
C ILE A 17 -2.99 -3.36 4.83
N THR A 18 -2.38 -4.44 5.32
CA THR A 18 -3.03 -5.38 6.23
C THR A 18 -3.48 -4.68 7.53
N MET A 19 -2.65 -3.76 8.04
CA MET A 19 -2.97 -2.99 9.25
C MET A 19 -4.09 -1.98 9.01
N ASN A 20 -4.11 -1.27 7.87
CA ASN A 20 -5.19 -0.36 7.47
C ASN A 20 -6.52 -1.11 7.41
N GLU A 21 -6.58 -2.26 6.73
CA GLU A 21 -7.80 -3.07 6.59
C GLU A 21 -8.39 -3.52 7.93
N ILE A 22 -7.56 -3.75 8.95
CA ILE A 22 -8.01 -4.08 10.30
C ILE A 22 -8.48 -2.83 11.04
N ALA A 23 -7.72 -1.73 10.94
CA ALA A 23 -8.02 -0.47 11.60
C ALA A 23 -9.33 0.16 11.13
N GLU A 24 -9.66 0.04 9.83
CA GLU A 24 -10.87 0.58 9.22
C GLU A 24 -12.15 -0.09 9.72
N LYS A 25 -12.06 -1.28 10.32
CA LYS A 25 -13.24 -2.02 10.80
C LYS A 25 -13.87 -1.38 12.04
N SER A 26 -13.09 -0.76 12.92
CA SER A 26 -13.60 0.02 14.04
C SER A 26 -12.51 0.85 14.73
N GLU A 27 -12.93 1.92 15.42
CA GLU A 27 -12.03 2.73 16.24
C GLU A 27 -11.32 1.90 17.32
N GLN A 28 -12.01 0.94 17.94
CA GLN A 28 -11.43 0.07 18.98
C GLN A 28 -10.35 -0.84 18.39
N LEU A 29 -10.51 -1.31 17.15
CA LEU A 29 -9.47 -2.08 16.47
C LEU A 29 -8.27 -1.20 16.13
N SER A 30 -8.50 0.02 15.65
CA SER A 30 -7.43 1.00 15.41
C SER A 30 -6.59 1.28 16.69
N GLN A 31 -7.25 1.53 17.81
CA GLN A 31 -6.58 1.72 19.11
C GLN A 31 -5.85 0.44 19.56
N GLY A 32 -6.51 -0.72 19.44
CA GLY A 32 -5.93 -2.02 19.80
C GLY A 32 -4.67 -2.34 19.00
N LEU A 33 -4.66 -2.08 17.69
CA LEU A 33 -3.49 -2.27 16.85
C LEU A 33 -2.31 -1.42 17.33
N ALA A 34 -2.54 -0.15 17.64
CA ALA A 34 -1.50 0.76 18.09
C ALA A 34 -0.85 0.30 19.42
N VAL A 35 -1.65 -0.30 20.30
CA VAL A 35 -1.18 -0.85 21.57
C VAL A 35 -0.39 -2.15 21.38
N TRP A 36 -0.89 -3.07 20.58
CA TRP A 36 -0.41 -4.45 20.56
C TRP A 36 0.54 -4.79 19.40
N ALA A 37 0.51 -4.07 18.28
CA ALA A 37 1.39 -4.33 17.14
C ALA A 37 2.88 -4.38 17.52
N PRO A 38 3.42 -3.48 18.36
CA PRO A 38 4.83 -3.55 18.76
C PRO A 38 5.24 -4.84 19.48
N SER A 39 4.30 -5.55 20.11
CA SER A 39 4.57 -6.86 20.74
C SER A 39 4.81 -7.99 19.72
N LYS A 40 4.44 -7.76 18.46
CA LYS A 40 4.63 -8.67 17.32
C LYS A 40 5.76 -8.26 16.40
N TRP A 41 6.48 -7.19 16.74
CA TRP A 41 7.61 -6.74 15.98
C TRP A 41 8.90 -7.47 16.36
N SER A 42 9.78 -7.58 15.39
CA SER A 42 11.11 -8.17 15.53
C SER A 42 12.15 -7.32 14.81
N ALA A 43 13.43 -7.65 14.97
CA ALA A 43 14.55 -7.00 14.30
C ALA A 43 14.44 -5.46 14.30
N LYS A 44 14.60 -4.83 13.13
CA LYS A 44 14.65 -3.37 12.98
C LYS A 44 13.37 -2.67 13.47
N ALA A 45 12.20 -3.28 13.31
CA ALA A 45 10.94 -2.72 13.82
C ALA A 45 10.92 -2.69 15.35
N LYS A 46 11.41 -3.76 15.98
CA LYS A 46 11.52 -3.84 17.44
C LYS A 46 12.56 -2.86 17.98
N ASP A 47 13.75 -2.82 17.37
CA ASP A 47 14.83 -1.92 17.77
C ASP A 47 14.39 -0.45 17.71
N TRP A 48 13.70 -0.06 16.63
CA TRP A 48 13.12 1.27 16.51
C TRP A 48 12.15 1.57 17.65
N TRP A 49 11.20 0.66 17.92
CA TRP A 49 10.19 0.86 18.95
C TRP A 49 10.79 0.98 20.36
N GLU A 50 11.81 0.18 20.66
CA GLU A 50 12.49 0.19 21.97
C GLU A 50 13.36 1.44 22.17
N ALA A 51 13.89 2.02 21.09
CA ALA A 51 14.64 3.27 21.13
C ALA A 51 13.76 4.51 21.38
N LEU A 52 12.43 4.42 21.22
CA LEU A 52 11.52 5.55 21.44
C LEU A 52 11.37 5.90 22.93
N SER A 53 11.31 7.21 23.19
CA SER A 53 10.98 7.73 24.52
C SER A 53 9.60 7.21 25.00
N PRO A 54 9.35 7.11 26.33
CA PRO A 54 8.04 6.76 26.84
C PRO A 54 6.91 7.67 26.33
N ALA A 55 7.17 8.98 26.21
CA ALA A 55 6.22 9.96 25.70
C ALA A 55 5.90 9.72 24.21
N SER A 56 6.91 9.42 23.39
CA SER A 56 6.72 9.07 21.98
C SER A 56 5.89 7.80 21.83
N ARG A 57 6.19 6.75 22.62
CA ARG A 57 5.40 5.50 22.62
C ARG A 57 3.96 5.74 23.07
N GLN A 58 3.74 6.60 24.07
CA GLN A 58 2.39 6.96 24.51
C GLN A 58 1.59 7.66 23.40
N PHE A 59 2.22 8.58 22.67
CA PHE A 59 1.60 9.25 21.53
C PHE A 59 1.25 8.27 20.40
N LEU A 60 2.19 7.41 20.01
CA LEU A 60 1.98 6.45 18.91
C LEU A 60 0.98 5.34 19.27
N ARG A 61 0.72 5.07 20.55
CA ARG A 61 -0.26 4.07 21.02
C ARG A 61 -1.71 4.55 20.97
N GLN A 62 -1.98 5.82 20.63
CA GLN A 62 -3.34 6.36 20.67
C GLN A 62 -4.26 5.67 19.67
N ASP A 63 -3.83 5.54 18.42
CA ASP A 63 -4.57 4.89 17.35
C ASP A 63 -3.62 4.50 16.21
N TRP A 64 -4.13 3.69 15.28
CA TRP A 64 -3.33 3.21 14.16
C TRP A 64 -2.80 4.35 13.27
N ASN A 65 -3.55 5.43 13.09
CA ASN A 65 -3.10 6.56 12.27
C ASN A 65 -1.87 7.23 12.91
N LYS A 66 -1.84 7.39 14.24
CA LYS A 66 -0.66 7.89 14.95
C LYS A 66 0.52 6.95 14.79
N LEU A 67 0.31 5.64 14.96
CA LEU A 67 1.39 4.66 14.78
C LEU A 67 1.92 4.67 13.34
N LEU A 68 1.03 4.74 12.34
CA LEU A 68 1.36 4.80 10.92
C LEU A 68 2.17 6.05 10.58
N LEU A 69 1.88 7.21 11.18
CA LEU A 69 2.73 8.40 11.04
C LEU A 69 4.16 8.12 11.49
N GLY A 70 4.34 7.53 12.67
CA GLY A 70 5.68 7.16 13.16
C GLY A 70 6.40 6.15 12.26
N ILE A 71 5.68 5.16 11.73
CA ILE A 71 6.22 4.18 10.78
C ILE A 71 6.67 4.87 9.48
N ARG A 72 5.84 5.77 8.94
CA ARG A 72 6.15 6.55 7.73
C ARG A 72 7.39 7.41 7.93
N ASP A 73 7.48 8.11 9.05
CA ASP A 73 8.59 9.02 9.33
C ASP A 73 9.93 8.28 9.46
N PHE A 74 9.93 7.08 10.05
CA PHE A 74 11.17 6.32 10.28
C PHE A 74 11.55 5.39 9.12
N PHE A 75 10.60 4.62 8.58
CA PHE A 75 10.89 3.54 7.62
C PHE A 75 10.73 3.97 6.16
N MET A 76 9.88 4.95 5.86
CA MET A 76 9.69 5.45 4.50
C MET A 76 10.60 6.65 4.21
N ASN A 77 11.90 6.46 4.50
CA ASN A 77 12.93 7.44 4.22
C ASN A 77 13.16 7.63 2.70
N THR A 78 13.97 8.62 2.32
CA THR A 78 14.21 8.97 0.91
C THR A 78 14.73 7.80 0.08
N GLU A 79 15.63 6.99 0.64
CA GLU A 79 16.21 5.84 -0.05
C GLU A 79 15.16 4.75 -0.30
N TRP A 80 14.38 4.41 0.74
CA TRP A 80 13.28 3.45 0.62
C TRP A 80 12.26 3.90 -0.42
N LYS A 81 11.87 5.18 -0.39
CA LYS A 81 10.92 5.77 -1.36
C LYS A 81 11.46 5.69 -2.79
N ALA A 82 12.73 6.01 -3.00
CA ALA A 82 13.36 5.94 -4.32
C ALA A 82 13.37 4.49 -4.84
N HIS A 83 13.76 3.54 -4.00
CA HIS A 83 13.80 2.12 -4.37
C HIS A 83 12.41 1.59 -4.72
N ARG A 84 11.41 1.81 -3.86
CA ARG A 84 10.04 1.33 -4.10
C ARG A 84 9.36 2.03 -5.26
N LYS A 85 9.71 3.29 -5.54
CA LYS A 85 9.25 4.01 -6.74
C LYS A 85 9.84 3.40 -8.01
N MET A 86 11.14 3.09 -8.03
CA MET A 86 11.76 2.40 -9.15
C MET A 86 11.10 1.04 -9.39
N GLU A 87 10.89 0.25 -8.33
CA GLU A 87 10.17 -1.02 -8.42
C GLU A 87 8.78 -0.84 -9.03
N PHE A 88 8.00 0.14 -8.56
CA PHE A 88 6.67 0.45 -9.09
C PHE A 88 6.66 0.87 -10.57
N GLU A 89 7.66 1.64 -11.01
CA GLU A 89 7.81 2.08 -12.39
C GLU A 89 8.19 0.91 -13.31
N ASP A 90 9.03 -0.01 -12.82
CA ASP A 90 9.45 -1.24 -13.52
C ASP A 90 8.39 -2.34 -13.54
N MET A 91 7.32 -2.21 -12.74
CA MET A 91 6.24 -3.20 -12.72
C MET A 91 5.57 -3.31 -14.09
N THR A 92 5.48 -4.55 -14.59
CA THR A 92 4.83 -4.88 -15.85
C THR A 92 3.87 -6.05 -15.67
N PHE A 93 2.87 -6.12 -16.56
CA PHE A 93 1.90 -7.21 -16.58
C PHE A 93 2.60 -8.54 -16.88
N ARG A 94 2.34 -9.55 -16.04
CA ARG A 94 2.92 -10.89 -16.10
C ARG A 94 4.45 -10.92 -16.03
N GLN A 95 5.04 -10.00 -15.27
CA GLN A 95 6.48 -10.02 -14.97
C GLN A 95 6.91 -11.29 -14.22
N LYS A 96 8.21 -11.52 -14.13
CA LYS A 96 8.78 -12.61 -13.32
C LYS A 96 8.26 -12.54 -11.87
N GLY A 97 7.75 -13.65 -11.35
CA GLY A 97 7.08 -13.74 -10.03
C GLY A 97 5.56 -13.52 -10.09
N HIS A 98 5.04 -12.95 -11.18
CA HIS A 98 3.62 -12.69 -11.40
C HIS A 98 3.14 -13.22 -12.76
N SER A 99 3.79 -14.24 -13.33
CA SER A 99 3.59 -14.67 -14.72
C SER A 99 2.17 -15.14 -15.07
N LEU A 100 1.38 -15.51 -14.06
CA LEU A 100 -0.02 -15.92 -14.20
C LEU A 100 -1.01 -14.87 -13.71
N GLU A 101 -0.54 -13.66 -13.40
CA GLU A 101 -1.43 -12.61 -12.92
C GLU A 101 -2.46 -12.25 -13.99
N SER A 102 -3.69 -12.02 -13.55
CA SER A 102 -4.75 -11.51 -14.39
C SER A 102 -4.75 -9.97 -14.44
N PRO A 103 -5.40 -9.35 -15.44
CA PRO A 103 -5.47 -7.90 -15.54
C PRO A 103 -5.92 -7.20 -14.25
N VAL A 104 -6.97 -7.72 -13.58
CA VAL A 104 -7.44 -7.16 -12.31
C VAL A 104 -6.39 -7.31 -11.21
N GLN A 105 -5.70 -8.45 -11.13
CA GLN A 105 -4.64 -8.68 -10.14
C GLN A 105 -3.46 -7.72 -10.34
N TYR A 106 -3.08 -7.45 -11.60
CA TYR A 106 -2.05 -6.47 -11.92
C TYR A 106 -2.44 -5.05 -11.51
N ILE A 107 -3.68 -4.62 -11.82
CA ILE A 107 -4.19 -3.31 -11.41
C ILE A 107 -4.24 -3.19 -9.88
N GLN A 108 -4.70 -4.22 -9.18
CA GLN A 108 -4.71 -4.26 -7.71
C GLN A 108 -3.30 -4.19 -7.13
N ARG A 109 -2.33 -4.93 -7.70
CA ARG A 109 -0.92 -4.85 -7.30
C ARG A 109 -0.36 -3.43 -7.44
N ARG A 110 -0.64 -2.76 -8.55
CA ARG A 110 -0.24 -1.35 -8.75
C ARG A 110 -0.98 -0.39 -7.79
N LYS A 111 -2.28 -0.59 -7.53
CA LYS A 111 -3.06 0.19 -6.54
C LYS A 111 -2.40 0.16 -5.16
N ARG A 112 -1.99 -1.01 -4.70
CA ARG A 112 -1.34 -1.22 -3.39
C ARG A 112 -0.09 -0.35 -3.22
N TYR A 113 0.77 -0.30 -4.23
CA TYR A 113 1.96 0.55 -4.22
C TYR A 113 1.60 2.04 -4.31
N ALA A 114 0.68 2.41 -5.20
CA ALA A 114 0.32 3.80 -5.44
C ALA A 114 -0.24 4.50 -4.18
N ILE A 115 -1.13 3.82 -3.44
CA ILE A 115 -1.72 4.38 -2.21
C ILE A 115 -0.63 4.68 -1.16
N ILE A 116 0.34 3.77 -1.00
CA ILE A 116 1.38 3.93 0.02
C ILE A 116 2.43 4.96 -0.42
N LEU A 117 2.92 4.88 -1.66
CA LEU A 117 4.01 5.74 -2.14
C LEU A 117 3.62 7.20 -2.30
N TYR A 118 2.40 7.46 -2.75
CA TYR A 118 1.94 8.81 -3.03
C TYR A 118 1.10 9.40 -1.90
N ASN A 119 0.85 8.62 -0.84
CA ASN A 119 -0.07 8.98 0.24
C ASN A 119 -1.41 9.51 -0.30
N ALA A 120 -1.82 8.99 -1.46
CA ALA A 120 -2.97 9.48 -2.18
C ALA A 120 -4.23 9.04 -1.44
N SER A 121 -5.08 10.00 -1.08
CA SER A 121 -6.44 9.67 -0.64
C SER A 121 -7.26 9.28 -1.86
N GLU A 122 -8.22 8.35 -1.71
CA GLU A 122 -9.12 7.95 -2.80
C GLU A 122 -9.91 9.13 -3.40
N ASN A 123 -9.97 10.26 -2.68
CA ASN A 123 -10.58 11.52 -3.12
C ASN A 123 -9.77 12.26 -4.23
N GLU A 124 -8.52 11.87 -4.49
CA GLU A 124 -7.69 12.38 -5.60
C GLU A 124 -7.76 11.46 -6.83
N GLY A 125 -8.95 10.90 -7.10
CA GLY A 125 -9.18 9.76 -8.00
C GLY A 125 -8.45 9.82 -9.35
N SER A 126 -8.50 10.94 -10.07
CA SER A 126 -7.84 11.06 -11.38
C SER A 126 -6.31 10.96 -11.33
N THR A 127 -5.68 11.54 -10.30
CA THR A 127 -4.22 11.48 -10.10
C THR A 127 -3.82 10.05 -9.74
N LEU A 128 -4.52 9.43 -8.80
CA LEU A 128 -4.26 8.05 -8.38
C LEU A 128 -4.45 7.06 -9.54
N ILE A 129 -5.50 7.22 -10.34
CA ILE A 129 -5.73 6.40 -11.54
C ILE A 129 -4.60 6.57 -12.56
N THR A 130 -4.16 7.81 -12.81
CA THR A 130 -3.04 8.07 -13.72
C THR A 130 -1.75 7.39 -13.25
N ILE A 131 -1.48 7.41 -11.94
CA ILE A 131 -0.35 6.73 -11.32
C ILE A 131 -0.49 5.21 -11.48
N ILE A 132 -1.64 4.63 -11.15
CA ILE A 132 -1.91 3.19 -11.29
C ILE A 132 -1.74 2.75 -12.74
N LEU A 133 -2.22 3.54 -13.69
CA LEU A 133 -2.15 3.24 -15.12
C LEU A 133 -0.81 3.59 -15.78
N TYR A 134 0.16 4.09 -15.00
CA TYR A 134 1.51 4.29 -15.49
C TYR A 134 2.09 2.95 -15.97
N ASN A 135 2.72 2.95 -17.14
CA ASN A 135 3.37 1.78 -17.74
C ASN A 135 2.48 0.53 -17.93
N ILE A 136 1.16 0.70 -18.09
CA ILE A 136 0.28 -0.41 -18.52
C ILE A 136 0.55 -0.79 -19.99
N PRO A 137 0.19 -2.03 -20.41
CA PRO A 137 0.24 -2.42 -21.81
C PRO A 137 -0.48 -1.41 -22.71
N SER A 138 0.14 -1.03 -23.84
CA SER A 138 -0.44 -0.02 -24.73
C SER A 138 -1.81 -0.40 -25.29
N SER A 139 -2.07 -1.70 -25.47
CA SER A 139 -3.38 -2.23 -25.88
C SER A 139 -4.50 -1.90 -24.89
N TRP A 140 -4.18 -1.74 -23.60
CA TRP A 140 -5.18 -1.48 -22.56
C TRP A 140 -5.64 -0.03 -22.49
N LYS A 141 -4.85 0.92 -23.02
CA LYS A 141 -5.09 2.37 -22.86
C LYS A 141 -6.43 2.84 -23.42
N ALA A 142 -6.95 2.15 -24.44
CA ALA A 142 -8.28 2.43 -24.98
C ALA A 142 -9.41 2.05 -24.01
N THR A 143 -9.21 0.98 -23.24
CA THR A 143 -10.20 0.41 -22.31
C THR A 143 -10.09 1.04 -20.91
N LEU A 144 -8.86 1.14 -20.39
CA LEU A 144 -8.53 1.62 -19.05
C LEU A 144 -7.85 2.98 -19.15
N ASN A 145 -8.57 4.04 -18.80
CA ASN A 145 -8.03 5.40 -18.72
C ASN A 145 -8.88 6.27 -17.76
N PRO A 146 -8.37 7.43 -17.31
CA PRO A 146 -9.10 8.30 -16.39
C PRO A 146 -10.45 8.83 -16.90
N ARG A 147 -10.70 8.79 -18.22
CA ARG A 147 -11.99 9.22 -18.79
C ARG A 147 -13.04 8.13 -18.70
N THR A 148 -12.65 6.88 -18.93
CA THR A 148 -13.56 5.71 -18.87
C THR A 148 -13.72 5.17 -17.45
N CYS A 149 -12.74 5.42 -16.58
CA CYS A 149 -12.68 5.00 -15.19
C CYS A 149 -12.26 6.20 -14.33
N PRO A 150 -13.20 7.06 -13.90
CA PRO A 150 -12.89 8.23 -13.06
C PRO A 150 -12.65 7.91 -11.59
N THR A 151 -13.01 6.71 -11.10
CA THR A 151 -12.65 6.22 -9.77
C THR A 151 -11.81 4.94 -9.83
N VAL A 152 -11.09 4.66 -8.74
CA VAL A 152 -10.30 3.42 -8.63
C VAL A 152 -11.19 2.19 -8.65
N ASP A 153 -12.39 2.25 -8.04
CA ASP A 153 -13.34 1.15 -8.08
C ASP A 153 -13.82 0.88 -9.50
N GLN A 154 -14.19 1.91 -10.25
CA GLN A 154 -14.56 1.77 -11.66
C GLN A 154 -13.40 1.27 -12.54
N LEU A 155 -12.16 1.56 -12.16
CA LEU A 155 -11.00 1.00 -12.83
C LEU A 155 -10.88 -0.51 -12.59
N VAL A 156 -11.09 -0.95 -11.36
CA VAL A 156 -11.09 -2.38 -10.99
C VAL A 156 -12.25 -3.10 -11.65
N ASP A 157 -13.47 -2.55 -11.56
CA ASP A 157 -14.67 -3.11 -12.18
C ASP A 157 -14.48 -3.28 -13.69
N ARG A 158 -13.97 -2.24 -14.37
CA ARG A 158 -13.72 -2.32 -15.82
C ARG A 158 -12.66 -3.36 -16.18
N ALA A 159 -11.60 -3.49 -15.37
CA ALA A 159 -10.57 -4.50 -15.59
C ALA A 159 -11.13 -5.92 -15.44
N MET A 160 -12.10 -6.12 -14.53
CA MET A 160 -12.83 -7.39 -14.37
C MET A 160 -13.78 -7.65 -15.55
N GLU A 161 -14.56 -6.65 -15.97
CA GLU A 161 -15.49 -6.76 -17.10
C GLU A 161 -14.79 -7.09 -18.43
N GLN A 162 -13.56 -6.62 -18.60
CA GLN A 162 -12.79 -6.72 -19.85
C GLN A 162 -11.61 -7.71 -19.73
N GLU A 163 -11.66 -8.62 -18.76
CA GLU A 163 -10.52 -9.47 -18.41
C GLU A 163 -9.98 -10.25 -19.61
N GLU A 164 -10.85 -10.85 -20.43
CA GLU A 164 -10.45 -11.57 -21.66
C GLU A 164 -9.81 -10.67 -22.71
N ALA A 165 -10.33 -9.44 -22.89
CA ALA A 165 -9.83 -8.49 -23.88
C ALA A 165 -8.49 -7.85 -23.49
N LEU A 166 -8.11 -7.97 -22.21
CA LEU A 166 -6.88 -7.42 -21.64
C LEU A 166 -5.75 -8.46 -21.54
N ILE A 167 -5.97 -9.72 -21.95
CA ILE A 167 -4.95 -10.78 -21.93
C ILE A 167 -3.97 -10.69 -23.10
#